data_AF-A0A9X3J6L8-F1
#
_entry.id   AF-A0A9X3J6L8-F1
#
_cell.length_a   1.000
_cell.length_b   1.000
_cell.length_c   1.000
_cell.angle_alpha   90.00
_cell.angle_beta   90.00
_cell.angle_gamma   90.00
#
_symmetry.space_group_name_H-M   'P 1'
#
loop_
_entity.id
_entity.type
_entity.pdbx_description
1 polymer ?
#
loop_
_entity_poly.entity_id
_entity_poly.type
_entity_poly.pdbx_seq_one_letter_code
_entity_poly.pdbx_strand_id
1 'polypeptide(L)' 'MLSYFVLIVPFMQKYDSRAGVGTIVSTMLSYPIAFLFGWAILLIIRMIFGMPIGPDSPLFYQM' A
#
# COMPACT_ATOMS: atom_id res chain seq x y z
N MET A 1 -4.57 -8.39 12.68
CA MET A 1 -5.34 -7.71 11.60
C MET A 1 -6.80 -7.44 12.00
N LEU A 2 -7.49 -8.34 12.73
CA LEU A 2 -8.84 -8.07 13.28
C LEU A 2 -8.88 -7.03 14.42
N SER A 3 -7.84 -6.96 15.27
CA SER A 3 -7.87 -6.10 16.47
C SER A 3 -7.85 -4.59 16.18
N TYR A 4 -7.26 -4.16 15.06
CA TYR A 4 -7.26 -2.73 14.69
C TYR A 4 -8.63 -2.28 14.19
N PHE A 5 -9.35 -3.16 13.50
CA PHE A 5 -10.65 -2.84 12.93
C PHE A 5 -11.69 -2.55 14.03
N VAL A 6 -11.69 -3.34 15.10
CA VAL A 6 -12.58 -3.17 16.26
C VAL A 6 -12.30 -1.87 17.03
N LEU A 7 -11.06 -1.38 17.04
CA LEU A 7 -10.69 -0.11 17.69
C LEU A 7 -11.05 1.12 16.85
N ILE A 8 -10.91 1.01 15.53
CA ILE A 8 -11.12 2.13 14.59
C ILE A 8 -12.59 2.41 14.33
N VAL A 9 -13.44 1.39 14.28
CA VAL A 9 -14.89 1.55 14.03
C VAL A 9 -15.58 2.50 15.03
N PRO A 10 -15.48 2.32 16.37
CA PRO A 10 -16.11 3.23 17.32
C PRO A 10 -15.50 4.63 17.30
N PHE A 11 -14.20 4.75 16.98
CA PHE A 11 -13.55 6.05 16.79
C PHE A 11 -14.08 6.78 15.56
N MET A 12 -14.27 6.07 14.44
CA MET A 12 -14.77 6.66 13.21
C MET A 12 -16.26 7.01 13.30
N GLN A 13 -17.06 6.17 13.97
CA GLN A 13 -18.47 6.46 14.23
C GLN A 13 -18.69 7.70 15.11
N LYS A 14 -17.71 8.05 15.96
CA LYS A 14 -17.74 9.30 16.74
C LYS A 14 -17.60 10.54 15.85
N TYR A 15 -16.88 10.45 14.74
CA TYR A 15 -16.68 11.56 13.80
C TYR A 15 -17.70 11.56 12.66
N ASP A 16 -18.14 10.39 12.21
CA ASP A 16 -19.17 10.23 11.19
C ASP A 16 -20.09 9.05 11.55
N SER A 17 -21.26 9.37 12.09
CA SER A 17 -22.26 8.39 12.53
C SER A 17 -22.88 7.58 11.38
N ARG A 18 -22.66 7.98 10.12
CA ARG A 18 -23.07 7.25 8.92
C ARG A 18 -21.95 6.40 8.31
N ALA A 19 -20.74 6.46 8.85
CA ALA A 19 -19.64 5.63 8.42
C ALA A 19 -19.89 4.17 8.82
N GLY A 20 -20.42 3.40 7.86
CA GLY A 20 -20.52 1.95 7.97
C GLY A 20 -19.17 1.25 7.75
N VAL A 21 -19.16 -0.07 7.93
CA VAL A 21 -17.98 -0.92 7.67
C VAL A 21 -17.41 -0.67 6.28
N GLY A 22 -18.27 -0.53 5.26
CA GLY A 22 -17.85 -0.28 3.87
C GLY A 22 -17.16 1.07 3.65
N THR A 23 -17.60 2.13 4.32
CA THR A 23 -16.95 3.46 4.23
C THR A 23 -15.57 3.40 4.86
N ILE A 24 -15.43 2.77 6.03
CA ILE A 24 -14.15 2.60 6.70
C ILE A 24 -13.22 1.75 5.84
N VAL A 25 -13.68 0.61 5.33
CA VAL A 25 -12.88 -0.24 4.43
C VAL A 25 -12.46 0.52 3.17
N SER A 26 -13.36 1.24 2.50
CA SER A 26 -13.04 2.01 1.29
C SER A 26 -11.98 3.10 1.53
N THR A 27 -12.13 3.83 2.64
CA THR A 27 -11.17 4.87 3.04
C THR A 27 -9.81 4.25 3.41
N MET A 28 -9.83 3.13 4.14
CA MET A 28 -8.61 2.40 4.51
C MET A 28 -7.95 1.68 3.33
N LEU A 29 -8.71 1.27 2.31
CA LEU A 29 -8.24 0.56 1.12
C LEU A 29 -7.66 1.51 0.06
N SER A 30 -8.09 2.77 0.04
CA SER A 30 -7.52 3.78 -0.86
C SER A 30 -6.01 3.99 -0.63
N TYR A 31 -5.54 3.90 0.61
CA TYR A 31 -4.12 4.04 0.95
C TYR A 31 -3.22 2.93 0.36
N PRO A 32 -3.49 1.63 0.57
CA PRO A 32 -2.70 0.56 -0.01
C PRO A 32 -2.76 0.56 -1.54
N ILE A 33 -3.85 1.01 -2.17
CA ILE A 33 -3.91 1.16 -3.64
C ILE A 33 -2.86 2.19 -4.10
N ALA A 34 -2.83 3.38 -3.51
CA ALA A 34 -1.85 4.41 -3.84
C ALA A 34 -0.41 3.94 -3.56
N PHE A 35 -0.20 3.23 -2.45
CA PHE A 35 1.09 2.63 -2.12
C PHE A 35 1.51 1.59 -3.16
N LEU A 36 0.61 0.72 -3.59
CA LEU A 36 0.86 -0.34 -4.57
C LEU A 36 1.26 0.25 -5.92
N PHE A 37 0.58 1.31 -6.37
CA PHE A 37 0.96 2.05 -7.57
C PHE A 37 2.31 2.76 -7.42
N GLY A 38 2.55 3.44 -6.29
CA GLY A 38 3.84 4.09 -6.03
C GLY A 38 5.00 3.10 -6.02
N TRP A 39 4.80 1.93 -5.40
CA TRP A 39 5.79 0.86 -5.34
C TRP A 39 6.02 0.21 -6.70
N ALA A 40 4.95 -0.04 -7.47
CA ALA A 40 5.04 -0.55 -8.82
C ALA A 40 5.85 0.39 -9.73
N ILE A 41 5.59 1.70 -9.64
CA ILE A 41 6.33 2.72 -10.40
C ILE A 41 7.80 2.75 -9.97
N LEU A 42 8.10 2.68 -8.67
CA LEU A 42 9.48 2.60 -8.18
C LEU A 42 10.23 1.39 -8.74
N LEU A 43 9.58 0.23 -8.84
CA LEU A 43 10.17 -0.97 -9.42
C LEU A 43 10.39 -0.83 -10.93
N ILE A 44 9.42 -0.26 -11.66
CA ILE A 44 9.55 0.00 -13.10
C ILE A 44 10.70 0.99 -13.37
N ILE A 45 10.77 2.07 -12.60
CA ILE A 45 11.86 3.06 -12.71
C ILE A 45 13.20 2.40 -12.43
N ARG A 46 13.30 1.56 -11.38
CA ARG A 46 14.53 0.81 -11.09
C ARG A 46 14.92 -0.16 -12.20
N MET A 47 13.97 -0.84 -12.83
CA MET A 47 14.22 -1.73 -13.96
C MET A 47 14.76 -0.96 -15.18
N ILE A 48 14.18 0.19 -15.52
CA ILE A 48 14.59 0.98 -16.70
C ILE A 48 15.94 1.66 -16.47
N PHE A 49 16.19 2.17 -15.26
CA PHE A 49 17.48 2.81 -14.94
C PHE A 49 18.64 1.80 -14.81
N GLY A 50 18.39 0.49 -14.96
CA GLY A 50 19.41 -0.55 -14.80
C GLY A 50 20.06 -0.55 -13.42
N MET A 51 19.45 0.13 -12.45
CA MET A 51 20.00 0.34 -11.13
C MET A 51 19.73 -0.93 -10.32
N PRO A 52 20.77 -1.57 -9.77
CA PRO A 52 20.61 -2.87 -9.14
C PRO A 52 19.65 -2.72 -7.96
N ILE A 53 18.68 -3.64 -7.88
CA ILE A 53 17.55 -3.52 -6.96
C ILE A 53 18.01 -3.60 -5.48
N GLY A 54 19.25 -4.05 -5.27
CA GLY A 54 20.11 -3.83 -4.11
C GLY A 54 21.59 -3.91 -4.53
N PRO A 55 22.56 -3.50 -3.69
CA PRO A 55 23.97 -3.75 -3.94
C PRO A 55 24.19 -5.26 -4.21
N ASP A 56 24.98 -5.61 -5.23
CA ASP A 56 25.25 -6.99 -5.67
C ASP A 56 24.07 -7.75 -6.36
N SER A 57 23.04 -7.06 -6.86
CA SER A 57 21.93 -7.66 -7.64
C SER A 57 21.98 -7.28 -9.14
N PRO A 58 22.84 -7.88 -9.97
CA PRO A 58 22.82 -7.64 -11.41
C PRO A 58 21.53 -8.15 -12.05
N LEU A 59 20.85 -7.29 -12.83
CA LEU A 59 19.59 -7.61 -13.51
C LEU A 59 19.75 -8.59 -14.69
N PHE A 60 20.97 -8.72 -15.19
CA PHE A 60 21.32 -9.64 -16.27
C PHE A 60 22.29 -10.68 -15.71
N TYR A 61 21.86 -11.95 -15.65
CA TYR A 61 22.78 -13.07 -15.51
C TYR A 61 23.39 -13.31 -16.89
N GLN A 62 24.63 -12.87 -17.06
CA GLN A 62 25.45 -13.26 -18.21
C GLN A 62 25.82 -14.73 -17.98
N MET A 63 25.12 -15.64 -18.67
CA MET A 63 25.62 -17.01 -18.87
C MET A 63 26.91 -16.96 -19.69
#